data_AF-A0A2A2Q891-F1
#
_entry.id   AF-A0A2A2Q891-F1
#
_cell.length_a   1.000
_cell.length_b   1.000
_cell.length_c   1.000
_cell.angle_alpha   90.00
_cell.angle_beta   90.00
_cell.angle_gamma   90.00
#
_symmetry.space_group_name_H-M   'P 1'
#
loop_
_entity.id
_entity.type
_entity.pdbx_description
1 polymer ?
#
loop_
_entity_poly.entity_id
_entity_poly.type
_entity_poly.pdbx_seq_one_letter_code
_entity_poly.pdbx_strand_id
1 'polypeptide(L)'
;MSAPWSFRQALRPGLLAVRHFYRVFLLFQAIAVSLYFAYYHHPEIRHSIDAFATWKSSGGLLLSALLTAIAGTLLPETARTIVGPDRSWNQERCRRLGWNFLFFAFNGILVDLFYVLQAHLFGVGHTLSVLLPKMALDCLVFIPWVCMPMTVSYFLWLELGWSPTRILRSWSWAMYRDRALPLMIPDYLYWIPIIFLLYGLPLNLQIPYFLLAFSGWSLAFVFIGSYGLPEKK
;
A
#
# COMPACT_ATOMS: atom_id res chain seq x y z
N MET A 1 6.04 24.71 26.19
CA MET A 1 5.19 25.05 25.03
C MET A 1 5.75 24.29 23.83
N SER A 2 4.98 23.41 23.21
CA SER A 2 5.41 22.72 21.98
C SER A 2 5.63 23.76 20.88
N ALA A 3 6.69 23.61 20.09
CA ALA A 3 6.97 24.50 18.97
C ALA A 3 5.74 24.59 18.04
N PRO A 4 5.46 25.77 17.44
CA PRO A 4 4.35 25.91 16.51
C PRO A 4 4.56 24.96 15.33
N TRP A 5 3.48 24.31 14.89
CA TRP A 5 3.51 23.40 13.76
C TRP A 5 4.05 24.12 12.51
N SER A 6 4.97 23.46 11.81
CA SER A 6 5.57 23.98 10.56
C SER A 6 5.44 22.95 9.46
N PHE A 7 4.90 23.37 8.31
CA PHE A 7 4.74 22.51 7.13
C PHE A 7 6.06 21.86 6.70
N ARG A 8 7.17 22.61 6.69
CA ARG A 8 8.49 22.07 6.36
C ARG A 8 8.93 20.97 7.34
N GLN A 9 8.61 21.11 8.62
CA GLN A 9 8.94 20.11 9.63
C GLN A 9 8.06 18.87 9.48
N ALA A 10 6.78 19.03 9.12
CA ALA A 10 5.85 17.93 8.90
C ALA A 10 6.21 17.07 7.68
N LEU A 11 6.78 17.65 6.61
CA LEU A 11 7.18 16.90 5.41
C LEU A 11 8.54 16.21 5.54
N ARG A 12 9.40 16.68 6.45
CA ARG A 12 10.78 16.20 6.58
C ARG A 12 10.88 14.67 6.76
N PRO A 13 10.07 14.00 7.61
CA PRO A 13 10.13 12.55 7.76
C PRO A 13 9.83 11.81 6.44
N GLY A 14 8.86 12.29 5.67
CA GLY A 14 8.51 11.71 4.37
C GLY A 14 9.64 11.83 3.35
N LEU A 15 10.29 13.00 3.27
CA LEU A 15 11.44 13.21 2.40
C LEU A 15 12.65 12.33 2.80
N LEU A 16 12.87 12.14 4.11
CA LEU A 16 13.92 11.24 4.61
C LEU A 16 13.61 9.78 4.27
N ALA A 17 12.36 9.36 4.39
CA ALA A 17 11.92 8.03 3.99
C ALA A 17 12.17 7.80 2.49
N VAL A 18 11.77 8.74 1.62
CA VAL A 18 12.08 8.67 0.18
C VAL A 18 13.58 8.53 -0.06
N ARG A 19 14.40 9.38 0.56
CA ARG A 19 15.86 9.31 0.39
C ARG A 19 16.46 7.97 0.80
N HIS A 20 15.86 7.31 1.80
CA HIS A 20 16.33 6.00 2.25
C HIS A 20 15.85 4.86 1.35
N PHE A 21 14.61 4.93 0.83
CA PHE A 21 13.95 3.82 0.15
C PHE A 21 13.76 3.97 -1.35
N TYR A 22 14.18 5.07 -1.97
CA TYR A 22 13.96 5.32 -3.41
C TYR A 22 14.46 4.18 -4.31
N ARG A 23 15.53 3.48 -3.94
CA ARG A 23 16.06 2.34 -4.72
C ARG A 23 15.07 1.18 -4.76
N VAL A 24 14.42 0.90 -3.62
CA VAL A 24 13.37 -0.12 -3.54
C VAL A 24 12.17 0.33 -4.38
N PHE A 25 11.80 1.61 -4.30
CA PHE A 25 10.71 2.15 -5.10
C PHE A 25 10.96 2.00 -6.60
N LEU A 26 12.14 2.44 -7.07
CA LEU A 26 12.52 2.33 -8.48
C LEU A 26 12.61 0.88 -8.96
N LEU A 27 13.08 -0.04 -8.11
CA LEU A 27 13.13 -1.46 -8.46
C LEU A 27 11.73 -2.01 -8.75
N PHE A 28 10.78 -1.82 -7.83
CA PHE A 28 9.41 -2.31 -8.02
C PHE A 28 8.66 -1.57 -9.12
N GLN A 29 8.90 -0.26 -9.29
CA GLN A 29 8.37 0.49 -10.43
C GLN A 29 8.92 -0.05 -11.75
N ALA A 30 10.22 -0.35 -11.84
CA ALA A 30 10.81 -0.94 -13.04
C ALA A 30 10.25 -2.33 -13.34
N ILE A 31 10.04 -3.17 -12.32
CA ILE A 31 9.37 -4.46 -12.48
C ILE A 31 7.93 -4.27 -12.98
N ALA A 32 7.18 -3.35 -12.38
CA ALA A 32 5.80 -3.07 -12.74
C ALA A 32 5.69 -2.56 -14.20
N VAL A 33 6.53 -1.60 -14.59
CA VAL A 33 6.67 -1.11 -15.97
C VAL A 33 7.01 -2.25 -16.93
N SER A 34 8.00 -3.08 -16.58
CA SER A 34 8.44 -4.20 -17.42
C SER A 34 7.31 -5.21 -17.65
N LEU A 35 6.56 -5.55 -16.60
CA LEU A 35 5.42 -6.46 -16.69
C LEU A 35 4.27 -5.87 -17.50
N TYR A 36 3.99 -4.57 -17.35
CA TYR A 36 2.98 -3.89 -18.15
C TYR A 36 3.32 -3.98 -19.65
N PHE A 37 4.55 -3.62 -20.05
CA PHE A 37 4.96 -3.72 -21.45
C PHE A 37 5.03 -5.17 -21.93
N ALA A 38 5.53 -6.09 -21.10
CA ALA A 38 5.59 -7.51 -21.45
C ALA A 38 4.20 -8.10 -21.72
N TYR A 39 3.18 -7.68 -20.98
CA TYR A 39 1.80 -8.09 -21.20
C TYR A 39 1.28 -7.72 -22.61
N TYR A 40 1.60 -6.52 -23.10
CA TYR A 40 1.12 -6.06 -24.42
C TYR A 40 2.00 -6.50 -25.60
N HIS A 41 3.29 -6.81 -25.37
CA HIS A 41 4.25 -7.11 -26.43
C HIS A 41 4.66 -8.58 -26.53
N HIS A 42 4.44 -9.41 -25.50
CA HIS A 42 4.85 -10.81 -25.49
C HIS A 42 3.68 -11.76 -25.23
N PRO A 43 3.19 -12.50 -26.26
CA PRO A 43 2.06 -13.42 -26.13
C PRO A 43 2.24 -14.49 -25.04
N GLU A 44 3.44 -15.05 -24.90
CA GLU A 44 3.74 -16.10 -23.90
C GLU A 44 3.57 -15.59 -22.45
N ILE A 45 4.05 -14.38 -22.20
CA ILE A 45 3.94 -13.73 -20.89
C ILE A 45 2.48 -13.36 -20.63
N ARG A 46 1.79 -12.83 -21.64
CA ARG A 46 0.37 -12.53 -21.57
C ARG A 46 -0.47 -13.75 -21.19
N HIS A 47 -0.22 -14.91 -21.80
CA HIS A 47 -0.95 -16.14 -21.49
C HIS A 47 -0.81 -16.54 -20.02
N SER A 48 0.41 -16.49 -19.49
CA SER A 48 0.68 -16.81 -18.08
C SER A 48 0.00 -15.82 -17.12
N ILE A 49 0.05 -14.53 -17.45
CA ILE A 49 -0.59 -13.47 -16.67
C ILE A 49 -2.12 -13.59 -16.71
N ASP A 50 -2.72 -13.86 -17.87
CA ASP A 50 -4.16 -14.05 -18.04
C ASP A 50 -4.66 -15.31 -17.32
N ALA A 51 -3.85 -16.39 -17.27
CA ALA A 51 -4.15 -17.59 -16.49
C ALA A 51 -4.22 -17.28 -14.98
N PHE A 52 -3.23 -16.54 -14.46
CA PHE A 52 -3.25 -16.10 -13.07
C PHE A 52 -4.42 -15.15 -12.77
N ALA A 53 -4.75 -14.25 -13.69
CA ALA A 53 -5.89 -13.34 -13.56
C ALA A 53 -7.23 -14.09 -13.50
N THR A 54 -7.40 -15.11 -14.34
CA THR A 54 -8.56 -15.99 -14.34
C THR A 54 -8.69 -16.75 -13.03
N TRP A 55 -7.59 -17.31 -12.53
CA TRP A 55 -7.55 -17.97 -11.22
C TRP A 55 -7.93 -17.00 -10.09
N LYS A 56 -7.34 -15.79 -10.05
CA LYS A 56 -7.71 -14.77 -9.06
C LYS A 56 -9.19 -14.44 -9.13
N SER A 57 -9.73 -14.23 -10.32
CA SER A 57 -11.13 -13.90 -10.53
C SER A 57 -12.07 -15.02 -10.08
N SER A 58 -11.66 -16.28 -10.20
CA SER A 58 -12.46 -17.44 -9.78
C SER A 58 -12.76 -17.47 -8.28
N GLY A 59 -11.88 -16.90 -7.45
CA GLY A 59 -12.08 -16.81 -6.00
C GLY A 59 -12.59 -15.45 -5.51
N GLY A 60 -12.88 -14.53 -6.44
CA GLY A 60 -13.49 -13.22 -6.16
C GLY A 60 -12.80 -12.42 -5.05
N LEU A 61 -13.62 -11.79 -4.20
CA LEU A 61 -13.15 -10.94 -3.10
C LEU A 61 -12.36 -11.70 -2.04
N LEU A 62 -12.64 -12.99 -1.84
CA LEU A 62 -11.91 -13.80 -0.86
C LEU A 62 -10.45 -13.96 -1.25
N LEU A 63 -10.15 -14.25 -2.52
CA LEU A 63 -8.76 -14.31 -2.98
C LEU A 63 -8.10 -12.93 -2.94
N SER A 64 -8.81 -11.85 -3.27
CA SER A 64 -8.28 -10.48 -3.09
C SER A 64 -7.90 -10.20 -1.64
N ALA A 65 -8.73 -10.61 -0.69
CA ALA A 65 -8.45 -10.49 0.74
C ALA A 65 -7.21 -11.31 1.14
N LEU A 66 -7.20 -12.61 0.83
CA LEU A 66 -6.12 -13.52 1.24
C LEU A 66 -4.77 -13.13 0.63
N LEU A 67 -4.73 -12.86 -0.68
CA LEU A 67 -3.49 -12.49 -1.35
C LEU A 67 -2.94 -11.15 -0.85
N THR A 68 -3.81 -10.17 -0.61
CA THR A 68 -3.38 -8.88 -0.04
C THR A 68 -2.89 -9.04 1.38
N ALA A 69 -3.55 -9.89 2.19
CA ALA A 69 -3.10 -10.21 3.54
C ALA A 69 -1.73 -10.89 3.58
N ILE A 70 -1.50 -11.84 2.66
CA ILE A 70 -0.21 -12.52 2.50
C ILE A 70 0.87 -11.51 2.10
N ALA A 71 0.61 -10.68 1.08
CA ALA A 71 1.55 -9.68 0.59
C ALA A 71 1.85 -8.59 1.63
N GLY A 72 0.84 -8.15 2.39
CA GLY A 72 0.97 -7.10 3.40
C GLY A 72 1.50 -7.58 4.75
N THR A 73 1.39 -8.86 5.07
CA THR A 73 1.74 -9.41 6.39
C THR A 73 2.81 -10.48 6.33
N LEU A 74 2.51 -11.62 5.68
CA LEU A 74 3.38 -12.78 5.76
C LEU A 74 4.69 -12.58 5.02
N LEU A 75 4.64 -11.95 3.83
CA LEU A 75 5.83 -11.62 3.06
C LEU A 75 6.80 -10.70 3.84
N PRO A 76 6.38 -9.52 4.33
CA PRO A 76 7.23 -8.65 5.12
C PRO A 76 7.75 -9.31 6.41
N GLU A 77 6.92 -10.07 7.10
CA GLU A 77 7.29 -10.74 8.35
C GLU A 77 8.30 -11.86 8.14
N THR A 78 8.18 -12.60 7.05
CA THR A 78 9.15 -13.62 6.63
C THR A 78 10.47 -12.97 6.26
N ALA A 79 10.45 -11.89 5.47
CA ALA A 79 11.65 -11.13 5.13
C ALA A 79 12.36 -10.60 6.38
N ARG A 80 11.59 -10.03 7.34
CA ARG A 80 12.12 -9.58 8.64
C ARG A 80 12.76 -10.72 9.43
N THR A 81 12.16 -11.91 9.42
CA THR A 81 12.67 -13.06 10.19
C THR A 81 13.94 -13.65 9.57
N ILE A 82 14.06 -13.66 8.25
CA ILE A 82 15.23 -14.21 7.55
C ILE A 82 16.41 -13.24 7.62
N VAL A 83 16.17 -11.97 7.28
CA VAL A 83 17.21 -10.95 7.06
C VAL A 83 17.42 -10.06 8.29
N GLY A 84 16.40 -9.88 9.12
CA GLY A 84 16.45 -8.97 10.26
C GLY A 84 17.18 -9.54 11.49
N PRO A 85 17.60 -8.65 12.41
CA PRO A 85 18.34 -9.04 13.61
C PRO A 85 17.47 -9.76 14.66
N ASP A 86 16.16 -9.53 14.65
CA ASP A 86 15.21 -10.12 15.59
C ASP A 86 14.39 -11.26 14.96
N ARG A 87 14.77 -12.48 15.32
CA ARG A 87 14.14 -13.73 14.87
C ARG A 87 13.14 -14.30 15.89
N SER A 88 12.90 -13.61 17.00
CA SER A 88 12.10 -14.15 18.10
C SER A 88 10.59 -14.13 17.78
N TRP A 89 9.90 -15.22 18.10
CA TRP A 89 8.45 -15.34 17.99
C TRP A 89 7.82 -15.26 19.37
N ASN A 90 7.34 -14.08 19.76
CA ASN A 90 6.63 -13.88 21.02
C ASN A 90 5.11 -13.67 20.79
N GLN A 91 4.33 -13.79 21.86
CA GLN A 91 2.87 -13.69 21.80
C GLN A 91 2.40 -12.35 21.20
N GLU A 92 3.07 -11.26 21.53
CA GLU A 92 2.78 -9.91 21.02
C GLU A 92 2.97 -9.83 19.49
N ARG A 93 4.06 -10.41 18.97
CA ARG A 93 4.37 -10.49 17.54
C ARG A 93 3.32 -11.30 16.80
N CYS A 94 2.94 -12.47 17.33
CA CYS A 94 1.87 -13.29 16.75
C CYS A 94 0.52 -12.57 16.76
N ARG A 95 0.18 -11.88 17.86
CA ARG A 95 -1.04 -11.06 17.95
C ARG A 95 -1.05 -9.95 16.91
N ARG A 96 0.07 -9.22 16.77
CA ARG A 96 0.22 -8.17 15.74
C ARG A 96 0.10 -8.74 14.33
N LEU A 97 0.68 -9.91 14.07
CA LEU A 97 0.57 -10.60 12.79
C LEU A 97 -0.89 -10.91 12.45
N GLY A 98 -1.66 -11.46 13.40
CA GLY A 98 -3.09 -11.72 13.21
C GLY A 98 -3.88 -10.45 12.85
N TRP A 99 -3.64 -9.34 13.55
CA TRP A 99 -4.30 -8.08 13.24
C TRP A 99 -3.87 -7.48 11.90
N ASN A 100 -2.58 -7.56 11.56
CA ASN A 100 -2.08 -7.09 10.26
C ASN A 100 -2.72 -7.90 9.13
N PHE A 101 -2.85 -9.22 9.32
CA PHE A 101 -3.49 -10.10 8.35
C PHE A 101 -4.94 -9.67 8.08
N LEU A 102 -5.72 -9.43 9.15
CA LEU A 102 -7.11 -8.95 9.02
C LEU A 102 -7.20 -7.56 8.37
N PHE A 103 -6.31 -6.65 8.77
CA PHE A 103 -6.26 -5.30 8.22
C PHE A 103 -5.98 -5.32 6.71
N PHE A 104 -4.97 -6.07 6.27
CA PHE A 104 -4.63 -6.16 4.86
C PHE A 104 -5.62 -7.01 4.06
N ALA A 105 -6.27 -8.00 4.68
CA ALA A 105 -7.40 -8.70 4.07
C ALA A 105 -8.55 -7.75 3.74
N PHE A 106 -8.94 -6.90 4.70
CA PHE A 106 -9.95 -5.88 4.49
C PHE A 106 -9.55 -4.88 3.39
N ASN A 107 -8.30 -4.41 3.39
CA ASN A 107 -7.78 -3.54 2.33
C ASN A 107 -7.87 -4.20 0.95
N GLY A 108 -7.56 -5.50 0.84
CA GLY A 108 -7.66 -6.22 -0.42
C GLY A 108 -9.08 -6.23 -1.00
N ILE A 109 -10.09 -6.41 -0.14
CA ILE A 109 -11.51 -6.31 -0.53
C ILE A 109 -11.84 -4.89 -0.98
N LEU A 110 -11.45 -3.89 -0.16
CA LEU A 110 -11.74 -2.48 -0.43
C LEU A 110 -11.15 -2.01 -1.76
N VAL A 111 -9.90 -2.37 -2.04
CA VAL A 111 -9.20 -2.02 -3.28
C VAL A 111 -9.84 -2.70 -4.50
N ASP A 112 -10.22 -3.98 -4.39
CA ASP A 112 -10.90 -4.68 -5.50
C ASP A 112 -12.25 -4.04 -5.83
N LEU A 113 -13.05 -3.74 -4.81
CA LEU A 113 -14.31 -3.02 -4.97
C LEU A 113 -14.09 -1.61 -5.54
N PHE A 114 -13.01 -0.94 -5.16
CA PHE A 114 -12.65 0.37 -5.70
C PHE A 114 -12.28 0.31 -7.19
N TYR A 115 -11.57 -0.72 -7.64
CA TYR A 115 -11.27 -0.93 -9.06
C TYR A 115 -12.53 -1.23 -9.88
N VAL A 116 -13.44 -2.04 -9.34
CA VAL A 116 -14.76 -2.28 -9.94
C VAL A 116 -15.57 -0.98 -10.02
N LEU A 117 -15.62 -0.20 -8.95
CA LEU A 117 -16.30 1.11 -8.93
C LEU A 117 -15.73 2.05 -10.00
N GLN A 118 -14.41 2.16 -10.12
CA GLN A 118 -13.79 3.00 -11.13
C GLN A 118 -14.04 2.53 -12.55
N ALA A 119 -14.12 1.21 -12.78
CA ALA A 119 -14.53 0.67 -14.07
C ALA A 119 -15.98 1.04 -14.41
N HIS A 120 -16.89 1.06 -13.43
CA HIS A 120 -18.27 1.52 -13.62
C HIS A 120 -18.37 3.03 -13.86
N LEU A 121 -17.61 3.85 -13.13
CA LEU A 121 -17.67 5.31 -13.22
C LEU A 121 -17.01 5.86 -14.50
N PHE A 122 -15.88 5.29 -14.90
CA PHE A 122 -15.02 5.87 -15.94
C PHE A 122 -14.74 4.93 -17.11
N GLY A 123 -15.19 3.67 -17.04
CA GLY A 123 -14.94 2.65 -18.06
C GLY A 123 -13.61 1.91 -17.88
N VAL A 124 -13.29 1.05 -18.86
CA VAL A 124 -12.05 0.27 -18.91
C VAL A 124 -11.32 0.62 -20.20
N GLY A 125 -10.02 0.90 -20.12
CA GLY A 125 -9.21 1.26 -21.28
C GLY A 125 -7.97 2.08 -20.90
N HIS A 126 -7.12 2.31 -21.89
CA HIS A 126 -5.84 3.02 -21.74
C HIS A 126 -5.86 4.46 -22.29
N THR A 127 -7.03 5.00 -22.64
CA THR A 127 -7.14 6.38 -23.12
C THR A 127 -7.02 7.36 -21.96
N LEU A 128 -6.41 8.53 -22.19
CA LEU A 128 -6.27 9.56 -21.14
C LEU A 128 -7.60 10.01 -20.55
N SER A 129 -8.69 9.98 -21.34
CA SER A 129 -10.05 10.27 -20.88
C SER A 129 -10.57 9.30 -19.81
N VAL A 130 -10.05 8.07 -19.78
CA VAL A 130 -10.38 7.06 -18.77
C VAL A 130 -9.37 7.10 -17.61
N LEU A 131 -8.08 7.26 -17.92
CA LEU A 131 -7.01 7.17 -16.92
C LEU A 131 -6.95 8.38 -15.98
N LEU A 132 -7.05 9.60 -16.51
CA LEU A 132 -6.92 10.82 -15.72
C LEU A 132 -8.00 10.96 -14.63
N PRO A 133 -9.31 10.73 -14.88
CA PRO A 133 -10.31 10.82 -13.82
C PRO A 133 -10.16 9.70 -12.78
N LYS A 134 -9.71 8.51 -13.19
CA LYS A 134 -9.38 7.42 -12.27
C LYS A 134 -8.25 7.80 -11.32
N MET A 135 -7.15 8.31 -11.87
CA MET A 135 -6.03 8.82 -11.08
C MET A 135 -6.43 9.96 -10.16
N ALA A 136 -7.28 10.89 -10.64
CA ALA A 136 -7.76 12.00 -9.83
C ALA A 136 -8.59 11.50 -8.64
N LEU A 137 -9.53 10.58 -8.87
CA LEU A 137 -10.33 9.99 -7.79
C LEU A 137 -9.43 9.25 -6.78
N ASP A 138 -8.47 8.48 -7.27
CA ASP A 138 -7.55 7.74 -6.41
C ASP A 138 -6.66 8.68 -5.57
N CYS A 139 -5.91 9.56 -6.24
CA CYS A 139 -4.93 10.44 -5.61
C CYS A 139 -5.59 11.48 -4.70
N LEU A 140 -6.73 12.06 -5.10
CA LEU A 140 -7.33 13.19 -4.37
C LEU A 140 -8.40 12.76 -3.37
N VAL A 141 -9.04 11.60 -3.59
CA VAL A 141 -10.16 11.13 -2.76
C VAL A 141 -9.80 9.84 -2.03
N PHE A 142 -9.55 8.76 -2.75
CA PHE A 142 -9.40 7.44 -2.14
C PHE A 142 -8.19 7.38 -1.18
N ILE A 143 -7.02 7.83 -1.63
CA ILE A 143 -5.83 7.83 -0.78
C ILE A 143 -6.00 8.76 0.44
N PRO A 144 -6.29 10.07 0.29
CA PRO A 144 -6.26 10.99 1.42
C PRO A 144 -7.45 10.86 2.37
N TRP A 145 -8.56 10.27 1.94
CA TRP A 145 -9.79 10.24 2.73
C TRP A 145 -10.26 8.83 3.09
N VAL A 146 -9.73 7.79 2.46
CA VAL A 146 -10.06 6.39 2.76
C VAL A 146 -8.82 5.65 3.25
N CYS A 147 -7.80 5.50 2.41
CA CYS A 147 -6.62 4.69 2.75
C CYS A 147 -5.80 5.29 3.89
N MET A 148 -5.49 6.59 3.84
CA MET A 148 -4.64 7.25 4.84
C MET A 148 -5.30 7.32 6.22
N PRO A 149 -6.56 7.76 6.37
CA PRO A 149 -7.23 7.75 7.67
C PRO A 149 -7.31 6.34 8.26
N MET A 150 -7.64 5.34 7.44
CA MET A 150 -7.69 3.94 7.88
C MET A 150 -6.31 3.44 8.34
N THR A 151 -5.25 3.71 7.57
CA THR A 151 -3.88 3.29 7.87
C THR A 151 -3.34 3.96 9.13
N VAL A 152 -3.46 5.28 9.23
CA VAL A 152 -3.02 6.04 10.43
C VAL A 152 -3.77 5.58 11.66
N SER A 153 -5.09 5.37 11.55
CA SER A 153 -5.91 4.87 12.66
C SER A 153 -5.49 3.47 13.08
N TYR A 154 -5.26 2.57 12.12
CA TYR A 154 -4.82 1.21 12.42
C TYR A 154 -3.48 1.19 13.18
N PHE A 155 -2.46 1.88 12.69
CA PHE A 155 -1.16 1.91 13.36
C PHE A 155 -1.21 2.61 14.72
N LEU A 156 -2.01 3.67 14.86
CA LEU A 156 -2.25 4.29 16.17
C LEU A 156 -2.93 3.33 17.15
N TRP A 157 -3.89 2.52 16.68
CA TRP A 157 -4.54 1.51 17.51
C TRP A 157 -3.55 0.43 18.00
N LEU A 158 -2.62 0.00 17.15
CA LEU A 158 -1.53 -0.89 17.53
C LEU A 158 -0.62 -0.26 18.60
N GLU A 159 -0.19 0.99 18.41
CA GLU A 159 0.63 1.74 19.37
C GLU A 159 -0.06 1.93 20.72
N LEU A 160 -1.39 2.04 20.73
CA LEU A 160 -2.20 2.18 21.93
C LEU A 160 -2.59 0.84 22.57
N GLY A 161 -1.95 -0.26 22.16
CA GLY A 161 -2.17 -1.59 22.74
C GLY A 161 -3.55 -2.16 22.43
N TRP A 162 -4.04 -1.95 21.20
CA TRP A 162 -5.32 -2.47 20.71
C TRP A 162 -6.56 -1.98 21.47
N SER A 163 -6.51 -0.83 22.13
CA SER A 163 -7.65 -0.28 22.86
C SER A 163 -8.55 0.62 21.99
N PRO A 164 -9.81 0.24 21.71
CA PRO A 164 -10.75 1.06 20.94
C PRO A 164 -11.04 2.41 21.61
N THR A 165 -11.16 2.43 22.95
CA THR A 165 -11.41 3.65 23.71
C THR A 165 -10.25 4.64 23.61
N ARG A 166 -9.01 4.15 23.62
CA ARG A 166 -7.83 5.02 23.52
C ARG A 166 -7.72 5.65 22.14
N ILE A 167 -7.95 4.89 21.06
CA ILE A 167 -7.91 5.48 19.72
C ILE A 167 -8.98 6.56 19.54
N LEU A 168 -10.21 6.33 19.99
CA LEU A 168 -11.28 7.33 19.90
C LEU A 168 -10.93 8.63 20.63
N ARG A 169 -10.25 8.54 21.79
CA ARG A 169 -9.79 9.72 22.55
C ARG A 169 -8.56 10.40 21.95
N SER A 170 -7.71 9.65 21.26
CA SER A 170 -6.48 10.15 20.64
C SER A 170 -6.69 10.69 19.23
N TRP A 171 -7.83 10.39 18.61
CA TRP A 171 -8.11 10.83 17.25
C TRP A 171 -8.41 12.34 17.22
N SER A 172 -7.68 13.05 16.36
CA SER A 172 -7.92 14.47 16.07
C SER A 172 -7.39 14.79 14.68
N TRP A 173 -7.88 15.88 14.09
CA TRP A 173 -7.39 16.35 12.79
C TRP A 173 -5.89 16.69 12.83
N ALA A 174 -5.40 17.26 13.93
CA ALA A 174 -3.98 17.54 14.11
C ALA A 174 -3.15 16.24 14.09
N MET A 175 -3.58 15.21 14.82
CA MET A 175 -2.93 13.89 14.81
C MET A 175 -2.92 13.29 13.40
N TYR A 176 -4.07 13.32 12.71
CA TYR A 176 -4.18 12.81 11.36
C TYR A 176 -3.23 13.53 10.41
N ARG A 177 -3.27 14.87 10.36
CA ARG A 177 -2.41 15.69 9.52
C ARG A 177 -0.93 15.40 9.78
N ASP A 178 -0.53 15.33 11.05
CA ASP A 178 0.88 15.20 11.43
C ASP A 178 1.45 13.81 11.11
N ARG A 179 0.59 12.77 11.05
CA ARG A 179 0.99 11.42 10.66
C ARG A 179 0.79 11.13 9.17
N ALA A 180 -0.27 11.63 8.56
CA ALA A 180 -0.62 11.36 7.15
C ALA A 180 0.29 12.11 6.18
N LEU A 181 0.52 13.42 6.37
CA LEU A 181 1.35 14.21 5.46
C LEU A 181 2.74 13.62 5.18
N PRO A 182 3.53 13.19 6.18
CA PRO A 182 4.82 12.57 5.91
C PRO A 182 4.70 11.20 5.22
N LEU A 183 3.61 10.45 5.43
CA LEU A 183 3.38 9.17 4.76
C LEU A 183 2.92 9.32 3.31
N MET A 184 2.17 10.39 3.00
CA MET A 184 1.67 10.65 1.65
C MET A 184 2.79 10.92 0.64
N ILE A 185 3.93 11.49 1.05
CA ILE A 185 5.06 11.76 0.15
C ILE A 185 5.63 10.46 -0.47
N PRO A 186 6.14 9.49 0.32
CA PRO A 186 6.63 8.24 -0.24
C PRO A 186 5.52 7.43 -0.91
N ASP A 187 4.28 7.51 -0.40
CA ASP A 187 3.12 6.82 -0.98
C ASP A 187 2.85 7.28 -2.41
N TYR A 188 2.70 8.59 -2.64
CA TYR A 188 2.49 9.15 -3.97
C TYR A 188 3.68 8.91 -4.89
N LEU A 189 4.91 9.05 -4.40
CA LEU A 189 6.10 8.79 -5.21
C LEU A 189 6.14 7.34 -5.69
N TYR A 190 5.72 6.40 -4.84
CA TYR A 190 5.66 4.98 -5.17
C TYR A 190 4.50 4.65 -6.10
N TRP A 191 3.29 5.08 -5.75
CA TRP A 191 2.06 4.63 -6.38
C TRP A 191 1.67 5.39 -7.64
N ILE A 192 1.92 6.70 -7.78
CA ILE A 192 1.46 7.47 -8.95
C ILE A 192 1.91 6.85 -10.29
N PRO A 193 3.19 6.48 -10.48
CA PRO A 193 3.62 5.82 -11.71
C PRO A 193 2.96 4.44 -11.92
N ILE A 194 2.75 3.71 -10.83
CA ILE A 194 2.18 2.36 -10.84
C ILE A 194 0.69 2.40 -11.18
N ILE A 195 -0.09 3.28 -10.54
CA ILE A 195 -1.54 3.36 -10.74
C ILE A 195 -1.90 3.87 -12.14
N PHE A 196 -1.05 4.72 -12.75
CA PHE A 196 -1.23 5.12 -14.16
C PHE A 196 -1.24 3.91 -15.08
N LEU A 197 -0.29 2.98 -14.89
CA LEU A 197 -0.22 1.73 -15.66
C LEU A 197 -1.33 0.76 -15.26
N LEU A 198 -1.57 0.61 -13.96
CA LEU A 198 -2.60 -0.28 -13.41
C LEU A 198 -3.97 0.02 -14.03
N TYR A 199 -4.38 1.29 -14.09
CA TYR A 199 -5.69 1.66 -14.62
C TYR A 199 -5.82 1.46 -16.14
N GLY A 200 -4.69 1.36 -16.85
CA GLY A 200 -4.65 1.01 -18.27
C GLY A 200 -4.81 -0.49 -18.54
N LEU A 201 -4.67 -1.34 -17.53
CA LEU A 201 -4.84 -2.79 -17.67
C LEU A 201 -6.32 -3.19 -17.69
N PRO A 202 -6.66 -4.33 -18.35
CA PRO A 202 -7.93 -5.01 -18.18
C PRO A 202 -8.29 -5.18 -16.70
N LEU A 203 -9.58 -5.05 -16.35
CA LEU A 203 -10.03 -5.02 -14.96
C LEU A 203 -9.59 -6.26 -14.15
N ASN A 204 -9.66 -7.45 -14.76
CA ASN A 204 -9.23 -8.71 -14.14
C ASN A 204 -7.73 -8.75 -13.77
N LEU A 205 -6.92 -7.86 -14.36
CA LEU A 205 -5.48 -7.77 -14.13
C LEU A 205 -5.08 -6.71 -13.10
N GLN A 206 -5.99 -5.81 -12.74
CA GLN A 206 -5.67 -4.71 -11.83
C GLN A 206 -5.28 -5.22 -10.44
N ILE A 207 -5.96 -6.25 -9.91
CA ILE A 207 -5.57 -6.86 -8.63
C ILE A 207 -4.26 -7.64 -8.71
N PRO A 208 -4.04 -8.54 -9.68
CA PRO A 208 -2.72 -9.16 -9.88
C PRO A 208 -1.56 -8.16 -9.93
N TYR A 209 -1.73 -7.08 -10.69
CA TYR A 209 -0.72 -6.03 -10.81
C TYR A 209 -0.55 -5.23 -9.51
N PHE A 210 -1.65 -4.88 -8.85
CA PHE A 210 -1.65 -4.29 -7.51
C PHE A 210 -0.89 -5.14 -6.50
N LEU A 211 -1.12 -6.46 -6.44
CA LEU A 211 -0.48 -7.35 -5.46
C LEU A 211 1.05 -7.36 -5.61
N LEU A 212 1.55 -7.30 -6.84
CA LEU A 212 2.98 -7.20 -7.11
C LEU A 212 3.55 -5.87 -6.60
N ALA A 213 2.91 -4.75 -6.97
CA ALA A 213 3.32 -3.43 -6.48
C ALA A 213 3.18 -3.32 -4.95
N PHE A 214 2.12 -3.86 -4.38
CA PHE A 214 1.82 -3.84 -2.97
C PHE A 214 2.83 -4.65 -2.16
N SER A 215 3.33 -5.75 -2.71
CA SER A 215 4.42 -6.55 -2.11
C SER A 215 5.70 -5.73 -1.94
N GLY A 216 6.04 -4.88 -2.91
CA GLY A 216 7.18 -3.96 -2.78
C GLY A 216 6.97 -2.88 -1.74
N TRP A 217 5.75 -2.32 -1.70
CA TRP A 217 5.34 -1.34 -0.72
C TRP A 217 5.36 -1.88 0.72
N SER A 218 4.85 -3.09 0.94
CA SER A 218 4.80 -3.73 2.25
C SER A 218 6.20 -4.09 2.78
N LEU A 219 7.10 -4.51 1.89
CA LEU A 219 8.51 -4.74 2.22
C LEU A 219 9.21 -3.43 2.61
N ALA A 220 8.98 -2.36 1.83
CA ALA A 220 9.52 -1.04 2.18
C ALA A 220 9.03 -0.60 3.56
N PHE A 221 7.76 -0.81 3.90
CA PHE A 221 7.20 -0.51 5.23
C PHE A 221 7.92 -1.22 6.38
N VAL A 222 8.27 -2.49 6.22
CA VAL A 222 9.00 -3.22 7.28
C VAL A 222 10.39 -2.65 7.48
N PHE A 223 11.10 -2.29 6.41
CA PHE A 223 12.42 -1.69 6.54
C PHE A 223 12.35 -0.25 7.06
N ILE A 224 11.34 0.54 6.67
CA ILE A 224 11.05 1.86 7.26
C ILE A 224 10.82 1.74 8.78
N GLY A 225 10.07 0.73 9.21
CA GLY A 225 9.72 0.53 10.62
C GLY A 225 10.83 -0.13 11.46
N SER A 226 11.75 -0.88 10.85
CA SER A 226 12.84 -1.58 11.56
C SER A 226 14.15 -0.78 11.60
N TYR A 227 14.41 0.06 10.61
CA TYR A 227 15.39 1.14 10.70
C TYR A 227 14.69 2.40 11.19
N GLY A 228 14.34 2.41 12.49
CA GLY A 228 13.91 3.63 13.15
C GLY A 228 14.80 4.77 12.71
N LEU A 229 14.20 5.81 12.12
CA LEU A 229 14.89 7.04 11.73
C LEU A 229 15.87 7.36 12.86
N PRO A 230 17.18 7.52 12.58
CA PRO A 230 18.18 7.63 13.63
C PRO A 230 17.69 8.66 14.64
N GLU A 231 17.49 8.21 15.88
CA GLU A 231 17.29 9.12 16.99
C GLU A 231 18.45 10.08 16.93
N LYS A 232 18.14 11.37 16.77
CA LYS A 232 19.12 12.42 16.94
C LYS A 232 19.69 12.25 18.34
N LYS A 233 20.91 11.70 18.42
CA LYS A 233 21.82 12.07 19.49
C LYS A 233 22.25 13.51 19.30
#